data_AF-A0A7V8EJJ8-F1
#
_entry.id   AF-A0A7V8EJJ8-F1
#
_cell.length_a   1.000
_cell.length_b   1.000
_cell.length_c   1.000
_cell.angle_alpha   90.00
_cell.angle_beta   90.00
_cell.angle_gamma   90.00
#
_symmetry.space_group_name_H-M   'P 1'
#
loop_
_entity.id
_entity.type
_entity.pdbx_description
1 polymer ?
#
loop_
_entity_poly.entity_id
_entity_poly.type
_entity_poly.pdbx_seq_one_letter_code
_entity_poly.pdbx_strand_id
1 'polypeptide(L)'
;MNQVIRSFHHAQPTTQAVQLISPADFYRKLLAHDWYYAWSDDSSVYRAGQIAHALLVQLANNAGPVQKWLFSEVSKHYSTGEPWGTPRHPLPAPPTELTTKDAVKIRIELVKAELTTRLIEKLGAIVPATFKAHDPVKPVLEKVYLHGFYAGKAQPPALIGRHPKLRKAWDDGQFVVHDLAKKAI
;
A
#
# COMPACT_ATOMS: atom_id res chain seq x y z
N MET A 1 51.35 -30.46 -21.12
CA MET A 1 50.69 -29.13 -21.21
C MET A 1 49.36 -29.24 -20.49
N ASN A 2 49.28 -28.80 -19.22
CA ASN A 2 48.05 -28.89 -18.42
C ASN A 2 47.30 -27.56 -18.51
N GLN A 3 46.12 -27.57 -19.13
CA GLN A 3 45.20 -26.44 -19.09
C GLN A 3 44.49 -26.41 -17.74
N VAL A 4 44.83 -25.40 -16.93
CA VAL A 4 44.10 -25.08 -15.70
C VAL A 4 42.79 -24.41 -16.11
N ILE A 5 41.69 -25.15 -16.03
CA ILE A 5 40.33 -24.61 -16.13
C ILE A 5 40.11 -23.76 -14.87
N ARG A 6 40.29 -22.44 -14.99
CA ARG A 6 39.86 -21.49 -13.96
C ARG A 6 38.35 -21.38 -14.03
N SER A 7 37.66 -22.18 -13.23
CA SER A 7 36.23 -21.98 -12.95
C SER A 7 36.08 -20.60 -12.31
N PHE A 8 35.56 -19.64 -13.08
CA PHE A 8 35.06 -18.38 -12.53
C PHE A 8 33.79 -18.70 -11.74
N HIS A 9 33.94 -19.12 -10.49
CA HIS A 9 32.88 -18.96 -9.52
C HIS A 9 32.67 -17.46 -9.34
N HIS A 10 31.71 -16.91 -10.10
CA HIS A 10 31.09 -15.66 -9.72
C HIS A 10 30.67 -15.83 -8.27
N ALA A 11 31.30 -15.08 -7.37
CA ALA A 11 30.84 -14.98 -6.00
C ALA A 11 29.35 -14.66 -6.09
N GLN A 12 28.50 -15.61 -5.67
CA GLN A 12 27.09 -15.30 -5.46
C GLN A 12 27.08 -14.09 -4.54
N PRO A 13 26.38 -13.00 -4.89
CA PRO A 13 26.28 -11.86 -4.01
C PRO A 13 25.77 -12.37 -2.66
N THR A 14 26.68 -12.34 -1.69
CA THR A 14 26.44 -12.69 -0.30
C THR A 14 25.16 -12.01 0.13
N THR A 15 24.16 -12.82 0.48
CA THR A 15 22.98 -12.54 1.30
C THR A 15 22.97 -11.09 1.79
N GLN A 16 22.69 -10.15 0.89
CA GLN A 16 22.63 -8.74 1.24
C GLN A 16 21.43 -8.65 2.15
N ALA A 17 21.69 -8.19 3.38
CA ALA A 17 20.71 -7.88 4.42
C ALA A 17 19.37 -7.56 3.76
N VAL A 18 18.37 -8.41 4.00
CA VAL A 18 16.99 -8.26 3.48
C VAL A 18 16.67 -6.77 3.54
N GLN A 19 16.74 -6.09 2.39
CA GLN A 19 16.59 -4.64 2.39
C GLN A 19 15.14 -4.39 2.78
N LEU A 20 14.94 -4.00 4.04
CA LEU A 20 13.66 -3.56 4.58
C LEU A 20 13.29 -2.27 3.87
N ILE A 21 12.68 -2.40 2.68
CA ILE A 21 12.12 -1.29 1.95
C ILE A 21 10.79 -0.92 2.58
N SER A 22 10.63 0.34 2.97
CA SER A 22 9.36 0.85 3.48
C SER A 22 8.26 0.68 2.43
N PRO A 23 6.99 0.48 2.82
CA PRO A 23 5.89 0.44 1.86
C PRO A 23 5.85 1.68 0.95
N ALA A 24 6.14 2.87 1.51
CA ALA A 24 6.16 4.13 0.75
C ALA A 24 7.28 4.16 -0.30
N ASP A 25 8.50 3.75 0.05
CA ASP A 25 9.62 3.65 -0.90
C ASP A 25 9.34 2.63 -2.00
N PHE A 26 8.79 1.48 -1.63
CA PHE A 26 8.44 0.44 -2.59
C PHE A 26 7.36 0.94 -3.55
N TYR A 27 6.32 1.61 -3.03
CA TYR A 27 5.27 2.21 -3.85
C TYR A 27 5.83 3.25 -4.85
N ARG A 28 6.75 4.12 -4.41
CA ARG A 28 7.44 5.05 -5.32
C ARG A 28 8.21 4.32 -6.42
N LYS A 29 8.91 3.22 -6.10
CA LYS A 29 9.60 2.40 -7.10
C LYS A 29 8.62 1.77 -8.11
N LEU A 30 7.45 1.32 -7.65
CA LEU A 30 6.41 0.78 -8.53
C LEU A 30 5.88 1.84 -9.50
N LEU A 31 5.63 3.07 -9.02
CA LEU A 31 5.14 4.15 -9.87
C LEU A 31 6.19 4.67 -10.87
N ALA A 32 7.48 4.53 -10.55
CA ALA A 32 8.58 4.92 -11.43
C ALA A 32 8.98 3.82 -12.43
N HIS A 33 8.44 2.60 -12.30
CA HIS A 33 8.74 1.51 -13.21
C HIS A 33 8.04 1.75 -14.55
N ASP A 34 8.78 1.57 -15.64
CA ASP A 34 8.18 1.49 -16.96
C ASP A 34 7.45 0.14 -17.10
N TRP A 35 6.13 0.16 -16.90
CA TRP A 35 5.28 -1.03 -17.02
C TRP A 35 5.08 -1.51 -18.46
N TYR A 36 5.49 -0.71 -19.45
CA TYR A 36 5.34 -1.00 -20.87
C TYR A 36 6.66 -1.37 -21.56
N TYR A 37 7.73 -1.64 -20.79
CA TYR A 37 9.05 -1.98 -21.31
C TYR A 37 9.04 -3.14 -22.32
N ALA A 38 8.10 -4.07 -22.19
CA ALA A 38 7.98 -5.24 -23.05
C ALA A 38 7.53 -4.92 -24.48
N TRP A 39 7.02 -3.70 -24.73
CA TRP A 39 6.65 -3.19 -26.05
C TRP A 39 7.71 -2.27 -26.66
N SER A 40 8.88 -2.13 -26.04
CA SER A 40 9.97 -1.36 -26.62
C SER A 40 10.71 -2.17 -27.69
N ASP A 41 10.88 -1.59 -28.88
CA ASP A 41 11.73 -2.14 -29.93
C ASP A 41 13.24 -1.94 -29.63
N ASP A 42 13.57 -1.08 -28.67
CA ASP A 42 14.94 -0.89 -28.20
C ASP A 42 15.33 -2.02 -27.23
N SER A 43 16.21 -2.91 -27.70
CA SER A 43 16.72 -4.04 -26.91
C SER A 43 17.35 -3.63 -25.56
N SER A 44 17.91 -2.42 -25.46
CA SER A 44 18.50 -1.91 -24.22
C SER A 44 17.42 -1.54 -23.20
N VAL A 45 16.33 -0.91 -23.65
CA VAL A 45 15.16 -0.56 -22.84
C VAL A 45 14.44 -1.82 -22.38
N TYR A 46 14.20 -2.76 -23.30
CA TYR A 46 13.58 -4.05 -22.97
C TYR A 46 14.36 -4.80 -21.88
N ARG A 47 15.68 -4.91 -22.04
CA ARG A 47 16.55 -5.58 -21.06
C ARG A 47 16.58 -4.84 -19.72
N ALA A 48 16.68 -3.51 -19.73
CA ALA A 48 16.64 -2.71 -18.51
C ALA A 48 15.31 -2.88 -17.76
N GLY A 49 14.20 -2.88 -18.50
CA GLY A 49 12.86 -3.13 -17.97
C GLY A 49 12.70 -4.51 -17.34
N GLN A 50 13.18 -5.57 -18.00
CA GLN A 50 13.19 -6.92 -17.44
C GLN A 50 13.95 -7.00 -16.11
N ILE A 51 15.15 -6.41 -16.05
CA ILE A 51 15.97 -6.40 -14.84
C ILE A 51 15.27 -5.63 -13.71
N ALA A 52 14.71 -4.45 -14.02
CA ALA A 52 13.98 -3.65 -13.06
C ALA A 52 12.72 -4.38 -12.55
N HIS A 53 11.99 -5.05 -13.43
CA HIS A 53 10.81 -5.83 -13.08
C HIS A 53 11.16 -7.01 -12.17
N ALA A 54 12.19 -7.79 -12.52
CA ALA A 54 12.68 -8.89 -11.69
C ALA A 54 13.11 -8.42 -10.29
N LEU A 55 13.77 -7.25 -10.20
CA LEU A 55 14.12 -6.64 -8.92
C LEU A 55 12.89 -6.27 -8.09
N LEU A 56 11.85 -5.70 -8.71
CA LEU A 56 10.59 -5.37 -8.00
C LEU A 56 9.88 -6.62 -7.47
N VAL A 57 9.84 -7.70 -8.25
CA VAL A 57 9.29 -9.00 -7.81
C VAL A 57 10.09 -9.53 -6.62
N GLN A 58 11.42 -9.48 -6.69
CA GLN A 58 12.28 -9.91 -5.59
C GLN A 58 12.06 -9.07 -4.32
N LEU A 59 12.00 -7.74 -4.45
CA LEU A 59 11.71 -6.83 -3.34
C LEU A 59 10.34 -7.11 -2.72
N ALA A 60 9.31 -7.32 -3.55
CA ALA A 60 7.97 -7.66 -3.09
C ALA A 60 7.99 -8.97 -2.27
N ASN A 61 8.67 -9.99 -2.78
CA ASN A 61 8.76 -11.30 -2.14
C ASN A 61 9.51 -11.26 -0.81
N ASN A 62 10.55 -10.45 -0.71
CA ASN A 62 11.43 -10.40 0.45
C ASN A 62 10.93 -9.44 1.56
N ALA A 63 10.19 -8.39 1.21
CA ALA A 63 9.81 -7.34 2.16
C ALA A 63 8.54 -7.66 2.98
N GLY A 64 7.62 -8.47 2.43
CA GLY A 64 6.46 -8.96 3.16
C GLY A 64 5.12 -8.85 2.41
N PRO A 65 4.00 -9.19 3.08
CA PRO A 65 2.68 -9.29 2.45
C PRO A 65 2.18 -7.96 1.89
N VAL A 66 2.50 -6.83 2.53
CA VAL A 66 2.09 -5.49 2.06
C VAL A 66 2.74 -5.17 0.72
N GLN A 67 4.04 -5.43 0.57
CA GLN A 67 4.76 -5.17 -0.68
C GLN A 67 4.32 -6.15 -1.78
N LYS A 68 4.07 -7.42 -1.47
CA LYS A 68 3.43 -8.37 -2.41
C LYS A 68 2.08 -7.85 -2.90
N TRP A 69 1.24 -7.38 -1.99
CA TRP A 69 -0.06 -6.81 -2.33
C TRP A 69 0.07 -5.55 -3.19
N LEU A 70 0.94 -4.60 -2.80
CA LEU A 70 1.20 -3.38 -3.57
C LEU A 70 1.67 -3.70 -4.99
N PHE A 71 2.60 -4.64 -5.14
CA PHE A 71 3.07 -5.08 -6.45
C PHE A 71 1.91 -5.62 -7.30
N SER A 72 1.08 -6.48 -6.73
CA SER A 72 -0.08 -7.05 -7.44
C SER A 72 -1.09 -5.99 -7.88
N GLU A 73 -1.48 -5.09 -6.97
CA GLU A 73 -2.50 -4.08 -7.25
C GLU A 73 -2.02 -3.02 -8.25
N VAL A 74 -0.77 -2.56 -8.13
CA VAL A 74 -0.20 -1.63 -9.10
C VAL A 74 0.01 -2.31 -10.45
N SER A 75 0.47 -3.56 -10.49
CA SER A 75 0.60 -4.32 -11.73
C SER A 75 -0.74 -4.44 -12.46
N LYS A 76 -1.84 -4.76 -11.74
CA LYS A 76 -3.19 -4.82 -12.30
C LYS A 76 -3.63 -3.49 -12.88
N HIS A 77 -3.30 -2.37 -12.22
CA HIS A 77 -3.62 -1.04 -12.74
C HIS A 77 -3.01 -0.82 -14.14
N TYR A 78 -1.74 -1.14 -14.34
CA TYR A 78 -1.08 -0.94 -15.63
C TYR A 78 -1.45 -1.99 -16.69
N SER A 79 -1.94 -3.16 -16.28
CA SER A 79 -2.40 -4.24 -17.16
C SER A 79 -3.93 -4.26 -17.39
N THR A 80 -4.65 -3.21 -17.01
CA THR A 80 -6.10 -3.06 -17.24
C THR A 80 -6.42 -1.65 -17.75
N GLY A 81 -7.64 -1.44 -18.26
CA GLY A 81 -8.08 -0.15 -18.82
C GLY A 81 -8.36 -0.21 -20.32
N GLU A 82 -8.57 0.98 -20.90
CA GLU A 82 -8.95 1.15 -22.31
C GLU A 82 -8.03 0.41 -23.29
N PRO A 83 -6.68 0.45 -23.18
CA PRO A 83 -5.80 -0.30 -24.08
C PRO A 83 -6.02 -1.83 -24.04
N TRP A 84 -6.65 -2.32 -22.96
CA TRP A 84 -6.92 -3.72 -22.70
C TRP A 84 -8.40 -4.08 -22.83
N GLY A 85 -9.27 -3.16 -23.25
CA GLY A 85 -10.72 -3.40 -23.35
C GLY A 85 -11.40 -3.78 -22.03
N THR A 86 -10.80 -3.44 -20.89
CA THR A 86 -11.31 -3.80 -19.55
C THR A 86 -11.46 -2.55 -18.68
N PRO A 87 -12.33 -2.56 -17.65
CA PRO A 87 -12.36 -1.49 -16.65
C PRO A 87 -10.97 -1.31 -16.01
N ARG A 88 -10.52 -0.05 -15.88
CA ARG A 88 -9.25 0.28 -15.25
C ARG A 88 -9.29 -0.08 -13.77
N HIS A 89 -8.40 -0.97 -13.33
CA HIS A 89 -8.23 -1.28 -11.91
C HIS A 89 -7.72 -0.03 -11.18
N PRO A 90 -8.30 0.39 -10.04
CA PRO A 90 -7.86 1.60 -9.35
C PRO A 90 -6.44 1.46 -8.78
N LEU A 91 -5.70 2.56 -8.71
CA LEU A 91 -4.43 2.58 -7.97
C LEU A 91 -4.71 2.47 -6.46
N PRO A 92 -3.91 1.69 -5.72
CA PRO A 92 -4.02 1.67 -4.26
C PRO A 92 -3.66 3.04 -3.68
N ALA A 93 -4.24 3.39 -2.54
CA ALA A 93 -3.90 4.63 -1.85
C ALA A 93 -2.41 4.64 -1.46
N PRO A 94 -1.69 5.77 -1.59
CA PRO A 94 -0.27 5.82 -1.30
C PRO A 94 0.01 5.49 0.18
N PRO A 95 1.02 4.66 0.49
CA PRO A 95 1.43 4.43 1.86
C PRO A 95 1.99 5.71 2.47
N THR A 96 1.44 6.12 3.61
CA THR A 96 1.88 7.29 4.36
C THR A 96 2.23 6.90 5.78
N GLU A 97 3.36 7.42 6.26
CA GLU A 97 3.74 7.30 7.66
C GLU A 97 2.83 8.18 8.51
N LEU A 98 2.31 7.63 9.60
CA LEU A 98 1.44 8.37 10.51
C LEU A 98 2.31 9.16 11.50
N THR A 99 2.42 10.48 11.30
CA THR A 99 3.14 11.34 12.24
C THR A 99 2.29 11.66 13.47
N THR A 100 2.91 12.16 14.55
CA THR A 100 2.16 12.65 15.73
C THR A 100 1.20 13.78 15.35
N LYS A 101 1.60 14.67 14.43
CA LYS A 101 0.75 15.75 13.93
C LYS A 101 -0.48 15.21 13.22
N ASP A 102 -0.31 14.15 12.43
CA ASP A 102 -1.41 13.49 11.74
C ASP A 102 -2.36 12.81 12.73
N ALA A 103 -1.82 12.14 13.75
CA ALA A 103 -2.65 11.53 14.80
C ALA A 103 -3.50 12.57 15.56
N VAL A 104 -2.96 13.75 15.87
CA VAL A 104 -3.72 14.86 16.45
C VAL A 104 -4.80 15.34 15.48
N LYS A 105 -4.44 15.56 14.21
CA LYS A 105 -5.37 16.01 13.17
C LYS A 105 -6.53 15.03 12.99
N ILE A 106 -6.26 13.73 12.94
CA ILE A 106 -7.26 12.66 12.85
C ILE A 106 -8.23 12.72 14.04
N ARG A 107 -7.75 12.95 15.27
CA ARG A 107 -8.63 13.10 16.43
C ARG A 107 -9.53 14.32 16.31
N ILE A 108 -9.00 15.45 15.83
CA ILE A 108 -9.79 16.67 15.60
C ILE A 108 -10.84 16.42 14.50
N GLU A 109 -10.45 15.79 13.39
CA GLU A 109 -11.36 15.43 12.29
C GLU A 109 -12.48 14.49 12.78
N LEU A 110 -12.14 13.51 13.62
CA LEU A 110 -13.14 12.60 14.19
C LEU A 110 -14.13 13.34 15.08
N VAL A 111 -13.66 14.21 15.98
CA VAL A 111 -14.55 14.98 16.87
C VAL A 111 -15.48 15.88 16.05
N LYS A 112 -14.97 16.52 15.00
CA LYS A 112 -15.78 17.32 14.07
C LYS A 112 -16.82 16.45 13.36
N ALA A 113 -16.42 15.30 12.83
CA ALA A 113 -17.31 14.37 12.16
C ALA A 113 -18.42 13.87 13.08
N GLU A 114 -18.10 13.48 14.31
CA GLU A 114 -19.09 13.02 15.29
C GLU A 114 -20.06 14.13 15.69
N LEU A 115 -19.58 15.39 15.78
CA LEU A 115 -20.45 16.53 16.02
C LEU A 115 -21.39 16.78 14.84
N THR A 116 -20.90 16.68 13.61
CA THR A 116 -21.70 16.77 12.39
C THR A 116 -22.77 15.67 12.34
N THR A 117 -22.41 14.41 12.65
CA THR A 117 -23.38 13.31 12.73
C THR A 117 -24.48 13.61 13.74
N ARG A 118 -24.12 14.05 14.95
CA ARG A 118 -25.10 14.45 15.98
C ARG A 118 -25.99 15.62 15.55
N LEU A 119 -25.44 16.57 14.79
CA LEU A 119 -26.21 17.69 14.26
C LEU A 119 -27.23 17.21 13.21
N ILE A 120 -26.80 16.36 12.28
CA ILE A 120 -27.68 15.76 11.26
C ILE A 120 -28.79 14.95 11.91
N GLU A 121 -28.47 14.14 12.92
CA GLU A 121 -29.44 13.36 13.70
C GLU A 121 -30.48 14.27 14.37
N LYS A 122 -30.04 15.37 15.01
CA LYS A 122 -30.93 16.34 15.66
C LYS A 122 -31.79 17.14 14.68
N LEU A 123 -31.28 17.44 13.49
CA LEU A 123 -32.00 18.21 12.47
C LEU A 123 -32.97 17.35 11.66
N GLY A 124 -32.92 16.02 11.79
CA GLY A 124 -33.99 15.11 11.39
C GLY A 124 -34.51 15.36 9.96
N ALA A 125 -35.81 15.67 9.83
CA ALA A 125 -36.50 15.86 8.54
C ALA A 125 -36.06 17.13 7.75
N ILE A 126 -35.33 18.05 8.36
CA ILE A 126 -34.93 19.33 7.75
C ILE A 126 -33.70 19.15 6.84
N VAL A 127 -32.93 18.08 7.04
CA VAL A 127 -31.71 17.79 6.27
C VAL A 127 -32.04 17.00 5.00
N PRO A 128 -31.60 17.43 3.79
CA PRO A 128 -31.82 16.70 2.55
C PRO A 128 -31.32 15.24 2.65
N ALA A 129 -32.02 14.31 2.00
CA ALA A 129 -31.68 12.88 2.03
C ALA A 129 -30.25 12.59 1.55
N THR A 130 -29.73 13.40 0.62
CA THR A 130 -28.35 13.32 0.13
C THR A 130 -27.30 13.58 1.22
N PHE A 131 -27.59 14.48 2.17
CA PHE A 131 -26.70 14.75 3.31
C PHE A 131 -26.77 13.65 4.38
N LYS A 132 -27.92 12.99 4.55
CA LYS A 132 -28.07 11.86 5.48
C LYS A 132 -27.32 10.61 5.02
N ALA A 133 -27.14 10.44 3.71
CA ALA A 133 -26.38 9.33 3.13
C ALA A 133 -24.86 9.47 3.31
N HIS A 134 -24.37 10.66 3.66
CA HIS A 134 -22.95 10.92 3.86
C HIS A 134 -22.57 10.74 5.33
N ASP A 135 -21.87 9.64 5.65
CA ASP A 135 -21.27 9.44 6.97
C ASP A 135 -19.93 10.20 7.06
N PRO A 136 -19.86 11.32 7.81
CA PRO A 136 -18.64 12.11 7.92
C PRO A 136 -17.54 11.39 8.71
N VAL A 137 -17.87 10.35 9.49
CA VAL A 137 -16.91 9.58 10.30
C VAL A 137 -16.16 8.57 9.44
N LYS A 138 -16.85 7.96 8.47
CA LYS A 138 -16.28 6.95 7.55
C LYS A 138 -14.93 7.34 6.93
N PRO A 139 -14.74 8.50 6.28
CA PRO A 139 -13.46 8.86 5.68
C PRO A 139 -12.32 9.00 6.70
N VAL A 140 -12.62 9.36 7.96
CA VAL A 140 -11.62 9.44 9.03
C VAL A 140 -11.18 8.03 9.45
N LEU A 141 -12.14 7.09 9.56
CA LEU A 141 -11.84 5.70 9.87
C LEU A 141 -11.08 5.01 8.74
N GLU A 142 -11.43 5.27 7.48
CA GLU A 142 -10.71 4.73 6.31
C GLU A 142 -9.25 5.16 6.29
N LYS A 143 -8.93 6.42 6.63
CA LYS A 143 -7.53 6.86 6.77
C LYS A 143 -6.78 6.06 7.83
N VAL A 144 -7.38 5.86 9.01
CA VAL A 144 -6.75 5.09 10.09
C VAL A 144 -6.61 3.61 9.73
N TYR A 145 -7.59 3.05 9.04
CA TYR A 145 -7.53 1.70 8.49
C TYR A 145 -6.34 1.55 7.53
N LEU A 146 -6.15 2.48 6.60
CA LEU A 146 -5.02 2.43 5.66
C LEU A 146 -3.67 2.56 6.38
N HIS A 147 -3.57 3.41 7.40
CA HIS A 147 -2.36 3.46 8.22
C HIS A 147 -2.11 2.15 8.96
N GLY A 148 -3.14 1.53 9.55
CA GLY A 148 -3.02 0.21 10.18
C GLY A 148 -2.58 -0.87 9.20
N PHE A 149 -3.14 -0.86 7.98
CA PHE A 149 -2.76 -1.76 6.89
C PHE A 149 -1.30 -1.59 6.49
N TYR A 150 -0.80 -0.36 6.31
CA TYR A 150 0.59 -0.14 5.93
C TYR A 150 1.59 -0.27 7.08
N ALA A 151 1.13 -0.16 8.34
CA ALA A 151 1.97 -0.28 9.53
C ALA A 151 2.45 -1.72 9.80
N GLY A 152 1.89 -2.72 9.12
CA GLY A 152 2.25 -4.12 9.32
C GLY A 152 2.00 -4.56 10.75
N LYS A 153 3.07 -4.83 11.52
CA LYS A 153 3.00 -5.26 12.93
C LYS A 153 3.16 -4.13 13.95
N ALA A 154 3.32 -2.87 13.51
CA ALA A 154 3.55 -1.77 14.44
C ALA A 154 2.30 -1.44 15.27
N GLN A 155 2.47 -1.05 16.53
CA GLN A 155 1.33 -0.64 17.36
C GLN A 155 0.80 0.75 16.92
N PRO A 156 -0.50 1.01 17.06
CA PRO A 156 -1.05 2.33 16.78
C PRO A 156 -0.46 3.37 17.75
N PRO A 157 -0.26 4.62 17.31
CA PRO A 157 0.10 5.71 18.21
C PRO A 157 -0.92 5.85 19.35
N ALA A 158 -0.48 6.31 20.52
CA ALA A 158 -1.32 6.38 21.72
C ALA A 158 -2.65 7.14 21.49
N LEU A 159 -2.63 8.20 20.67
CA LEU A 159 -3.83 8.98 20.33
C LEU A 159 -4.88 8.19 19.54
N ILE A 160 -4.44 7.24 18.71
CA ILE A 160 -5.28 6.31 17.96
C ILE A 160 -5.71 5.16 18.88
N GLY A 161 -4.73 4.54 19.56
CA GLY A 161 -4.96 3.34 20.38
C GLY A 161 -5.88 3.55 21.58
N ARG A 162 -5.94 4.77 22.14
CA ARG A 162 -6.85 5.11 23.26
C ARG A 162 -8.30 5.33 22.82
N HIS A 163 -8.58 5.49 21.52
CA HIS A 163 -9.94 5.72 21.05
C HIS A 163 -10.54 4.46 20.44
N PRO A 164 -11.69 3.96 20.92
CA PRO A 164 -12.21 2.64 20.52
C PRO A 164 -12.46 2.52 19.02
N LYS A 165 -13.08 3.52 18.38
CA LYS A 165 -13.35 3.48 16.92
C LYS A 165 -12.08 3.52 16.09
N LEU A 166 -11.08 4.30 16.52
CA LEU A 166 -9.83 4.45 15.76
C LEU A 166 -8.94 3.23 15.95
N ARG A 167 -8.87 2.70 17.17
CA ARG A 167 -8.19 1.43 17.49
C ARG A 167 -8.78 0.30 16.65
N LYS A 168 -10.11 0.17 16.61
CA LYS A 168 -10.77 -0.83 15.77
C LYS A 168 -10.39 -0.68 14.29
N ALA A 169 -10.51 0.52 13.72
CA ALA A 169 -10.14 0.76 12.32
C ALA A 169 -8.68 0.38 12.02
N TRP A 170 -7.75 0.69 12.94
CA TRP A 170 -6.36 0.27 12.84
C TRP A 170 -6.20 -1.25 12.86
N ASP A 171 -6.82 -1.92 13.84
CA ASP A 171 -6.76 -3.37 14.01
C ASP A 171 -7.39 -4.10 12.81
N ASP A 172 -8.49 -3.58 12.26
CA ASP A 172 -9.13 -4.09 11.03
C ASP A 172 -8.13 -4.02 9.84
N GLY A 173 -7.36 -2.94 9.73
CA GLY A 173 -6.31 -2.80 8.72
C GLY A 173 -5.20 -3.85 8.88
N GLN A 174 -4.73 -4.08 10.12
CA GLN A 174 -3.72 -5.10 10.41
C GLN A 174 -4.23 -6.52 10.19
N PHE A 175 -5.50 -6.76 10.48
CA PHE A 175 -6.13 -8.06 10.27
C PHE A 175 -6.08 -8.47 8.79
N VAL A 176 -6.33 -7.54 7.87
CA VAL A 176 -6.24 -7.81 6.43
C VAL A 176 -4.82 -8.17 6.01
N VAL A 177 -3.80 -7.48 6.54
CA VAL A 177 -2.39 -7.83 6.25
C VAL A 177 -2.06 -9.24 6.73
N HIS A 178 -2.55 -9.61 7.92
CA HIS A 178 -2.37 -10.94 8.46
C HIS A 178 -3.08 -12.02 7.63
N ASP A 179 -4.28 -11.73 7.11
CA ASP A 179 -4.99 -12.61 6.16
C ASP A 179 -4.22 -12.76 4.83
N LEU A 180 -3.69 -11.65 4.29
CA LEU A 180 -2.84 -11.67 3.10
C LEU A 180 -1.58 -12.52 3.32
N ALA A 181 -0.98 -12.46 4.51
CA ALA A 181 0.19 -13.27 4.85
C ALA A 181 -0.12 -14.77 4.86
N LYS A 182 -1.32 -15.16 5.32
CA LYS A 182 -1.76 -16.56 5.32
C LYS A 182 -2.01 -17.11 3.92
N LYS A 183 -2.58 -16.28 3.03
CA LYS A 183 -2.89 -16.67 1.64
C LYS A 183 -1.65 -16.77 0.74
N ALA A 184 -0.51 -16.25 1.20
CA ALA A 184 0.75 -16.24 0.46
C ALA A 184 1.67 -17.45 0.77
N ILE A 185 1.21 -18.38 1.61
CA ILE A 185 1.86 -19.67 1.95
C ILE A 185 1.06 -20.78 1.26
#